data_AF-A0A853EZ76-F1
#
_entry.id   AF-A0A853EZ76-F1
#
_cell.length_a   1.000
_cell.length_b   1.000
_cell.length_c   1.000
_cell.angle_alpha   90.00
_cell.angle_beta   90.00
_cell.angle_gamma   90.00
#
_symmetry.space_group_name_H-M   'P 1'
#
loop_
_entity.id
_entity.type
_entity.pdbx_description
1 polymer ?
#
loop_
_entity_poly.entity_id
_entity_poly.type
_entity_poly.pdbx_seq_one_letter_code
_entity_poly.pdbx_strand_id
1 'polypeptide(L)'
;MQVDPLNQTLSISNALAKNSNEKNFYLLLNNGESIAKKYYQQVQNNSSNLIHVISSDGNTEVYFARNKYYIPVLIRNKDFTYKLNSVNFN
;
A
#
# COMPACT_ATOMS: atom_id res chain seq x y z
N MET A 1 -16.80 7.68 7.50
CA MET A 1 -16.21 6.55 8.27
C MET A 1 -15.04 6.00 7.48
N GLN A 2 -13.85 5.99 8.09
CA GLN A 2 -12.57 5.81 7.41
C GLN A 2 -12.05 4.41 7.73
N VAL A 3 -12.02 3.50 6.74
CA VAL A 3 -11.11 2.36 6.82
C VAL A 3 -9.73 2.98 6.97
N ASP A 4 -9.02 2.68 8.06
CA ASP A 4 -7.70 3.24 8.28
C ASP A 4 -6.80 2.89 7.08
N PRO A 5 -6.39 3.87 6.24
CA PRO A 5 -5.49 3.64 5.13
C PRO A 5 -4.20 2.95 5.58
N LEU A 6 -3.82 3.12 6.86
CA LEU A 6 -2.68 2.46 7.48
C LEU A 6 -2.84 0.93 7.50
N ASN A 7 -3.98 0.40 7.94
CA ASN A 7 -4.21 -1.06 7.99
C ASN A 7 -4.11 -1.72 6.60
N GLN A 8 -4.56 -1.03 5.56
CA GLN A 8 -4.44 -1.50 4.17
C GLN A 8 -2.97 -1.56 3.76
N THR A 9 -2.22 -0.47 3.99
CA THR A 9 -0.81 -0.40 3.60
C THR A 9 0.06 -1.39 4.38
N LEU A 10 -0.20 -1.60 5.68
CA LEU A 10 0.49 -2.60 6.49
C LEU A 10 0.26 -4.03 5.98
N SER A 11 -0.94 -4.34 5.53
CA SER A 11 -1.26 -5.65 4.96
C SER A 11 -0.48 -5.91 3.67
N ILE A 12 -0.35 -4.90 2.80
CA ILE A 12 0.44 -5.00 1.57
C ILE A 12 1.94 -5.09 1.90
N SER A 13 2.45 -4.28 2.84
CA SER A 13 3.84 -4.38 3.32
C SER A 13 4.18 -5.77 3.83
N ASN A 14 3.30 -6.39 4.62
CA ASN A 14 3.50 -7.75 5.12
C ASN A 14 3.50 -8.79 3.98
N ALA A 15 2.60 -8.66 3.00
CA ALA A 15 2.58 -9.53 1.83
C ALA A 15 3.89 -9.41 1.03
N LEU A 16 4.37 -8.19 0.80
CA LEU A 16 5.63 -7.91 0.11
C LEU A 16 6.86 -8.42 0.89
N ALA A 17 6.82 -8.34 2.22
CA ALA A 17 7.88 -8.86 3.09
C ALA A 17 7.99 -10.40 2.99
N LYS A 18 6.86 -11.09 2.84
CA LYS A 18 6.81 -12.55 2.64
C LYS A 18 7.17 -12.95 1.21
N ASN A 19 6.69 -12.21 0.22
CA ASN A 19 6.96 -12.44 -1.19
C ASN A 19 7.11 -11.11 -1.93
N SER A 20 8.35 -10.73 -2.22
CA SER A 20 8.69 -9.45 -2.84
C SER A 20 8.32 -9.34 -4.33
N ASN A 21 7.91 -10.46 -4.92
CA ASN A 21 7.43 -10.60 -6.29
C ASN A 21 5.90 -10.72 -6.35
N GLU A 22 5.19 -10.60 -5.22
CA GLU A 22 3.73 -10.59 -5.20
C GLU A 22 3.22 -9.40 -6.01
N LYS A 23 2.35 -9.68 -6.98
CA LYS A 23 1.79 -8.66 -7.88
C LYS A 23 0.34 -8.34 -7.57
N ASN A 24 -0.36 -9.23 -6.88
CA ASN A 24 -1.80 -9.15 -6.70
C ASN A 24 -2.15 -9.22 -5.22
N PHE A 25 -2.92 -8.26 -4.73
CA PHE A 25 -3.29 -8.17 -3.31
C PHE A 25 -4.80 -8.13 -3.19
N TYR A 26 -5.36 -9.16 -2.54
CA TYR A 26 -6.78 -9.25 -2.23
C TYR A 26 -6.96 -9.03 -0.72
N LEU A 27 -7.52 -7.89 -0.35
CA LEU A 27 -7.68 -7.48 1.04
C LEU A 27 -9.15 -7.50 1.43
N LEU A 28 -9.48 -8.12 2.56
CA LEU A 28 -10.77 -7.98 3.22
C LEU A 28 -10.68 -6.80 4.18
N LEU A 29 -11.49 -5.78 3.94
CA LEU A 29 -11.52 -4.55 4.73
C LEU A 29 -12.83 -4.50 5.49
N ASN A 30 -12.73 -4.47 6.82
CA ASN A 30 -13.87 -4.15 7.67
C ASN A 30 -13.84 -2.64 7.95
N ASN A 31 -14.88 -1.93 7.53
CA ASN A 31 -15.00 -0.48 7.74
C ASN A 31 -15.86 -0.11 8.96
N GLY A 32 -16.25 -1.10 9.78
CA GLY A 32 -17.15 -0.94 10.93
C GLY A 32 -18.62 -1.18 10.59
N GLU A 33 -19.03 -1.05 9.32
CA GLU A 33 -20.41 -1.28 8.85
C GLU A 33 -20.52 -2.55 8.00
N SER A 34 -19.50 -2.84 7.21
CA SER A 34 -19.48 -3.93 6.24
C SER A 34 -18.06 -4.44 6.00
N ILE A 35 -17.97 -5.66 5.48
CA ILE A 35 -16.73 -6.24 4.98
C ILE A 35 -16.71 -6.08 3.47
N ALA A 36 -15.72 -5.37 2.95
CA ALA A 36 -15.52 -5.15 1.53
C ALA A 36 -14.22 -5.84 1.07
N LYS A 37 -14.29 -6.57 -0.05
CA LYS A 37 -13.09 -7.09 -0.72
C LYS A 37 -12.53 -6.02 -1.65
N LYS A 38 -11.30 -5.57 -1.41
CA LYS A 38 -10.57 -4.69 -2.30
C LYS A 38 -9.42 -5.42 -2.99
N TYR A 39 -9.15 -5.02 -4.22
CA TYR A 39 -8.05 -5.53 -5.01
C TYR A 39 -7.04 -4.41 -5.27
N TYR A 40 -5.77 -4.76 -5.16
CA TYR A 40 -4.65 -3.91 -5.53
C TYR A 40 -3.70 -4.71 -6.41
N GLN A 41 -3.01 -4.00 -7.29
CA GLN A 41 -2.04 -4.58 -8.19
C GLN A 41 -0.74 -3.80 -8.17
N GLN A 42 0.38 -4.53 -8.19
CA GLN A 42 1.67 -3.93 -8.49
C GLN A 42 1.72 -3.58 -9.97
N VAL A 43 2.04 -2.34 -10.28
CA VAL A 43 2.28 -1.87 -11.65
C VAL A 43 3.75 -1.64 -11.91
N GLN A 44 4.12 -1.61 -13.19
CA GLN A 44 5.50 -1.36 -13.59
C GLN A 44 5.95 0.02 -13.09
N ASN A 45 7.16 0.06 -12.54
CA ASN A 45 7.80 1.29 -12.06
C ASN A 45 9.26 1.28 -12.54
N ASN A 46 9.74 2.42 -13.02
CA ASN A 46 11.10 2.59 -13.50
C ASN A 46 12.13 2.63 -12.35
N SER A 47 11.69 2.88 -11.12
CA SER A 47 12.56 2.89 -9.95
C SER A 47 12.79 1.46 -9.43
N SER A 48 14.03 1.00 -9.47
CA SER A 48 14.43 -0.31 -8.93
C SER A 48 14.15 -0.47 -7.43
N ASN A 49 14.15 0.64 -6.68
CA ASN A 49 13.93 0.63 -5.23
C ASN A 49 12.47 0.81 -4.79
N LEU A 50 11.54 1.08 -5.72
CA LEU A 50 10.15 1.37 -5.37
C LEU A 50 9.21 0.34 -5.99
N ILE A 51 8.27 -0.13 -5.18
CA ILE A 51 7.14 -0.94 -5.62
C ILE A 51 5.94 -0.01 -5.71
N HIS A 52 5.36 0.12 -6.90
CA HIS A 52 4.15 0.91 -7.11
C HIS A 52 2.94 -0.02 -7.11
N VAL A 53 2.00 0.21 -6.21
CA VAL A 53 0.77 -0.57 -6.07
C VAL A 53 -0.42 0.37 -6.21
N ILE A 54 -1.40 -0.01 -7.03
CA ILE A 54 -2.62 0.77 -7.26
C ILE A 54 -3.87 -0.05 -6.91
N SER A 55 -4.92 0.61 -6.44
CA SER A 55 -6.24 0.00 -6.29
C SER A 55 -6.90 -0.24 -7.66
N SER A 56 -7.83 -1.20 -7.73
CA SER A 56 -8.56 -1.53 -8.97
C SER A 56 -9.29 -0.35 -9.59
N ASP A 57 -9.78 0.58 -8.76
CA ASP A 57 -10.49 1.78 -9.19
C ASP A 57 -9.56 2.94 -9.57
N GLY A 58 -8.23 2.74 -9.47
CA GLY A 58 -7.21 3.76 -9.72
C GLY A 58 -7.23 4.94 -8.74
N ASN A 59 -8.08 4.90 -7.71
CA ASN A 59 -8.24 6.01 -6.78
C ASN A 59 -7.14 6.07 -5.73
N THR A 60 -6.39 4.99 -5.54
CA THR A 60 -5.33 4.90 -4.53
C THR A 60 -4.06 4.37 -5.14
N GLU A 61 -2.96 5.09 -4.96
CA GLU A 61 -1.61 4.68 -5.30
C GLU A 61 -0.78 4.61 -4.02
N VAL A 62 0.03 3.56 -3.89
CA VAL A 62 0.96 3.40 -2.78
C VAL A 62 2.32 2.99 -3.31
N TYR A 63 3.36 3.66 -2.85
CA TYR A 63 4.74 3.36 -3.18
C TYR A 63 5.43 2.79 -1.95
N PHE A 64 6.01 1.60 -2.07
CA PHE A 64 6.74 0.92 -1.01
C PHE A 64 8.23 0.89 -1.33
N ALA A 65 9.08 1.18 -0.34
CA ALA A 65 10.53 1.18 -0.52
C ALA A 65 11.12 -0.21 -0.22
N ARG A 66 11.74 -0.85 -1.22
CA ARG A 66 12.35 -2.18 -1.07
C ARG A 66 13.46 -2.18 -0.03
N ASN A 67 14.33 -1.18 -0.05
CA ASN A 67 15.43 -1.02 0.91
C ASN A 67 15.00 -0.59 2.32
N LYS A 68 13.71 -0.36 2.57
CA LYS A 68 13.16 -0.02 3.88
C LYS A 68 12.08 -1.02 4.29
N TYR A 69 12.36 -2.32 4.13
CA TYR A 69 11.44 -3.40 4.51
C TYR A 69 10.01 -3.22 3.98
N TYR A 70 9.88 -2.71 2.76
CA TYR A 70 8.58 -2.46 2.11
C TYR A 70 7.67 -1.52 2.92
N ILE A 71 8.25 -0.56 3.67
CA ILE A 71 7.47 0.50 4.31
C ILE A 71 6.83 1.39 3.22
N PRO A 72 5.55 1.79 3.36
CA PRO A 72 4.92 2.74 2.46
C PRO A 72 5.58 4.12 2.61
N VAL A 73 6.14 4.64 1.52
CA VAL A 73 6.83 5.95 1.51
C VAL A 73 6.00 7.07 0.90
N LEU A 74 4.98 6.71 0.12
CA LEU A 74 4.05 7.65 -0.51
C LEU A 74 2.70 6.96 -0.68
N ILE A 75 1.63 7.61 -0.23
CA ILE A 75 0.25 7.21 -0.43
C ILE A 75 -0.45 8.39 -1.10
N ARG A 76 -1.09 8.15 -2.24
CA ARG A 76 -1.92 9.14 -2.93
C ARG A 76 -3.32 8.62 -3.07
N ASN A 77 -4.28 9.47 -2.76
CA ASN A 77 -5.68 9.32 -3.11
C ASN A 77 -6.17 10.63 -3.75
N LYS A 78 -7.37 10.64 -4.30
CA LYS A 78 -8.04 11.84 -4.83
C LYS A 78 -8.11 12.98 -3.82
N ASP A 79 -8.31 12.64 -2.54
CA ASP A 79 -8.57 13.63 -1.49
C ASP A 79 -7.31 14.06 -0.72
N PHE A 80 -6.25 13.25 -0.73
CA PHE A 80 -5.05 13.52 0.06
C PHE A 80 -3.80 12.85 -0.49
N THR A 81 -2.64 13.38 -0.08
CA THR A 81 -1.34 12.76 -0.30
C THR A 81 -0.57 12.71 1.02
N TYR A 82 -0.08 11.53 1.38
CA TYR A 82 0.82 11.32 2.49
C TYR A 82 2.19 10.92 1.98
N LYS A 83 3.24 11.59 2.45
CA LYS A 83 4.64 11.27 2.15
C LYS A 83 5.41 11.04 3.44
N LEU A 84 6.10 9.92 3.52
CA LEU A 84 6.97 9.60 4.64
C LEU A 84 8.30 10.35 4.49
N ASN A 85 8.57 11.28 5.39
CA ASN A 85 9.81 12.06 5.38
C ASN A 85 10.96 11.33 6.08
N SER A 86 10.71 10.74 7.25
CA SER A 86 11.71 10.03 8.05
C SER A 86 11.07 8.91 8.86
N VAL A 87 11.85 7.88 9.18
CA VAL A 87 11.51 6.82 10.13
C VAL A 87 12.67 6.72 11.11
N ASN A 88 12.37 6.81 12.39
CA ASN A 88 13.34 6.60 13.46
C ASN A 88 13.00 5.30 14.16
N PHE A 89 13.97 4.39 14.24
CA PHE A 89 13.86 3.19 15.07
C PHE A 89 14.57 3.51 16.38
N ASN A 90 13.84 3.37 17.49
CA ASN A 90 14.41 3.45 18.85
C ASN A 90 14.94 2.08 19.27
#